data_AF-A0A529XFT5-F1
#
_entry.id   AF-A0A529XFT5-F1
#
_cell.length_a   1.000
_cell.length_b   1.000
_cell.length_c   1.000
_cell.angle_alpha   90.00
_cell.angle_beta   90.00
_cell.angle_gamma   90.00
#
_symmetry.space_group_name_H-M   'P 1'
#
loop_
_entity.id
_entity.type
_entity.pdbx_description
1 polymer ?
#
loop_
_entity_poly.entity_id
_entity_poly.type
_entity_poly.pdbx_seq_one_letter_code
_entity_poly.pdbx_strand_id
1 'polypeptide(L)'
;SYADLLIGYGNKLDQPMAFDTSTGIAVSSGVSDYAANAIGWFEGVRQQASTNADNKQALAARTAEALSNDTGVNVDQEMSLLLDLEHTYQASAHMMKTVGDMLDSLLAAVG
;
A
#
# COMPACT_ATOMS: atom_id res chain seq x y z
N SER A 1 -5.69 60.61 -21.96
CA SER A 1 -6.39 60.52 -20.66
C SER A 1 -5.80 59.40 -19.83
N TYR A 2 -5.99 59.39 -18.51
CA TYR A 2 -5.62 58.26 -17.65
C TYR A 2 -6.30 56.94 -18.09
N ALA A 3 -7.54 57.05 -18.61
CA ALA A 3 -8.26 55.91 -19.18
C ALA A 3 -7.53 55.26 -20.37
N ASP A 4 -6.95 56.08 -21.26
CA ASP A 4 -6.19 55.57 -22.43
C ASP A 4 -4.93 54.82 -22.01
N LEU A 5 -4.29 55.23 -20.91
CA LEU A 5 -3.12 54.55 -20.37
C LEU A 5 -3.49 53.16 -19.80
N LEU A 6 -4.60 53.05 -19.07
CA LEU A 6 -5.08 51.76 -18.54
C LEU A 6 -5.45 50.79 -19.67
N ILE A 7 -6.18 51.26 -20.68
CA ILE A 7 -6.50 50.47 -21.87
C ILE A 7 -5.22 50.05 -22.60
N GLY A 8 -4.27 50.98 -22.74
CA GLY A 8 -2.97 50.71 -23.35
C GLY A 8 -2.16 49.63 -22.62
N TYR A 9 -2.18 49.60 -21.28
CA TYR A 9 -1.53 48.55 -20.51
C TYR A 9 -2.26 47.20 -20.63
N GLY A 10 -3.59 47.18 -20.60
CA GLY A 10 -4.36 45.95 -20.84
C GLY A 10 -4.04 45.34 -22.20
N ASN A 11 -4.11 46.14 -23.26
CA ASN A 11 -3.77 45.68 -24.61
C ASN A 11 -2.33 45.13 -24.70
N LYS A 12 -1.37 45.73 -23.99
CA LYS A 12 0.02 45.23 -23.97
C LYS A 12 0.18 43.88 -23.27
N LEU A 13 -0.68 43.56 -22.30
CA LEU A 13 -0.68 42.25 -21.64
C LEU A 13 -1.23 41.16 -22.56
N ASP A 14 -2.14 41.50 -23.45
CA ASP A 14 -2.72 40.56 -24.42
C ASP A 14 -1.89 40.43 -25.71
N GLN A 15 -0.93 41.33 -25.94
CA GLN A 15 -0.03 41.23 -27.09
C GLN A 15 0.84 39.96 -26.99
N PRO A 16 0.89 39.13 -28.05
CA PRO A 16 1.73 37.94 -28.05
C PRO A 16 3.21 38.27 -27.86
N MET A 17 3.85 37.57 -26.93
CA MET A 17 5.30 37.55 -26.78
C MET A 17 5.81 36.12 -26.68
N ALA A 18 7.09 35.94 -27.00
CA ALA A 18 7.74 34.64 -26.93
C ALA A 18 8.02 34.29 -25.46
N PHE A 19 7.63 33.07 -25.06
CA PHE A 19 7.99 32.47 -23.78
C PHE A 19 8.97 31.32 -24.00
N ASP A 20 9.72 30.97 -22.95
CA ASP A 20 10.72 29.91 -23.02
C ASP A 20 10.07 28.55 -23.34
N THR A 21 10.61 27.86 -24.34
CA THR A 21 10.08 26.58 -24.84
C THR A 21 10.15 25.43 -23.83
N SER A 22 11.00 25.53 -22.80
CA SER A 22 11.14 24.52 -21.76
C SER A 22 9.94 24.47 -20.80
N THR A 23 9.10 25.51 -20.81
CA THR A 23 7.95 25.64 -19.91
C THR A 23 6.79 24.72 -20.28
N GLY A 24 6.80 24.12 -21.48
CA GLY A 24 5.74 23.23 -21.97
C GLY A 24 4.41 23.92 -22.26
N ILE A 25 4.35 25.25 -22.15
CA ILE A 25 3.19 26.10 -22.41
C ILE A 25 3.37 26.79 -23.77
N ALA A 26 2.26 27.19 -24.40
CA ALA A 26 2.22 27.87 -25.69
C ALA A 26 3.35 28.91 -25.86
N VAL A 27 4.12 28.76 -26.93
CA VAL A 27 5.40 29.45 -27.15
C VAL A 27 5.24 30.94 -27.46
N SER A 28 4.05 31.35 -27.91
CA SER A 28 3.71 32.74 -28.22
C SER A 28 2.29 33.04 -27.76
N SER A 29 2.13 33.84 -26.72
CA SER A 29 0.83 34.20 -26.13
C SER A 29 0.92 35.53 -25.40
N GLY A 30 -0.23 36.13 -25.04
CA GLY A 30 -0.26 37.22 -24.06
C GLY A 30 0.12 36.71 -22.66
N VAL A 31 0.49 37.63 -21.77
CA VAL A 31 0.82 37.31 -20.37
C VAL A 31 -0.40 36.75 -19.62
N SER A 32 -1.59 37.28 -19.91
CA SER A 32 -2.88 36.82 -19.37
C SER A 32 -3.15 35.36 -19.73
N ASP A 33 -3.06 35.03 -21.01
CA ASP A 33 -3.25 33.68 -21.53
C ASP A 33 -2.18 32.71 -21.02
N TYR A 34 -0.91 33.13 -20.99
CA TYR A 34 0.17 32.31 -20.47
C TYR A 34 -0.05 31.97 -18.99
N ALA A 35 -0.46 32.94 -18.17
CA ALA A 35 -0.77 32.72 -16.75
C ALA A 35 -1.93 31.73 -16.57
N ALA A 36 -3.01 31.86 -17.36
CA ALA A 36 -4.13 30.94 -17.32
C ALA A 36 -3.72 29.50 -17.71
N ASN A 37 -2.91 29.35 -18.76
CA ASN A 37 -2.38 28.05 -19.18
C ASN A 37 -1.42 27.45 -18.13
N ALA A 38 -0.59 28.26 -17.48
CA ALA A 38 0.31 27.82 -16.42
C ALA A 38 -0.45 27.25 -15.22
N ILE A 39 -1.56 27.90 -14.82
CA ILE A 39 -2.44 27.38 -13.77
C ILE A 39 -3.04 26.04 -14.18
N GLY A 40 -3.55 25.93 -15.41
CA GLY A 40 -4.09 24.67 -15.93
C GLY A 40 -3.07 23.53 -15.97
N TRP A 41 -1.86 23.83 -16.43
CA TRP A 41 -0.74 22.87 -16.43
C TRP A 41 -0.37 22.43 -15.02
N PHE A 42 -0.22 23.38 -14.08
CA PHE A 42 0.11 23.08 -12.69
C PHE A 42 -0.97 22.24 -12.01
N GLU A 43 -2.24 22.56 -12.25
CA GLU A 43 -3.36 21.78 -11.71
C GLU A 43 -3.41 20.37 -12.31
N GLY A 44 -3.08 20.21 -13.60
CA GLY A 44 -2.92 18.89 -14.22
C GLY A 44 -1.82 18.05 -13.55
N VAL A 45 -0.66 18.66 -13.28
CA VAL A 45 0.43 18.00 -12.53
C VAL A 45 -0.03 17.62 -11.12
N ARG A 46 -0.74 18.52 -10.43
CA ARG A 46 -1.29 18.28 -9.08
C ARG A 46 -2.29 17.13 -9.08
N GLN A 47 -3.20 17.09 -10.06
CA GLN A 47 -4.19 16.02 -10.21
C GLN A 47 -3.51 14.67 -10.45
N GLN A 48 -2.53 14.61 -11.36
CA GLN A 48 -1.78 13.38 -11.64
C GLN A 48 -1.01 12.90 -10.40
N ALA A 49 -0.38 13.80 -9.66
CA ALA A 49 0.32 13.46 -8.43
C ALA A 49 -0.63 12.92 -7.35
N SER A 50 -1.82 13.53 -7.21
CA SER A 50 -2.86 13.07 -6.28
C SER A 50 -3.33 11.66 -6.63
N THR A 51 -3.71 11.41 -7.89
CA THR A 51 -4.15 10.08 -8.33
C THR A 51 -3.05 9.03 -8.14
N ASN A 52 -1.78 9.39 -8.39
CA ASN A 52 -0.66 8.49 -8.14
C ASN A 52 -0.48 8.18 -6.65
N ALA A 53 -0.71 9.15 -5.76
CA ALA A 53 -0.64 8.95 -4.32
C ALA A 53 -1.76 8.01 -3.85
N ASP A 54 -3.00 8.23 -4.30
CA ASP A 54 -4.16 7.38 -3.97
C ASP A 54 -3.93 5.93 -4.42
N ASN A 55 -3.43 5.75 -5.66
CA ASN A 55 -3.10 4.43 -6.19
C ASN A 55 -2.00 3.73 -5.38
N LYS A 56 -0.95 4.46 -4.97
CA LYS A 56 0.12 3.92 -4.12
C LYS A 56 -0.40 3.53 -2.74
N GLN A 57 -1.30 4.32 -2.15
CA GLN A 57 -1.91 4.01 -0.87
C GLN A 57 -2.78 2.75 -0.96
N ALA A 58 -3.60 2.62 -2.01
CA ALA A 58 -4.41 1.43 -2.24
C ALA A 58 -3.55 0.18 -2.45
N LEU A 59 -2.46 0.30 -3.23
CA LEU A 59 -1.50 -0.79 -3.43
C LEU A 59 -0.82 -1.19 -2.12
N ALA A 60 -0.39 -0.22 -1.31
CA ALA A 60 0.23 -0.48 -0.02
C ALA A 60 -0.72 -1.23 0.92
N ALA A 61 -1.97 -0.79 1.04
CA ALA A 61 -2.99 -1.46 1.86
C ALA A 61 -3.22 -2.92 1.42
N ARG A 62 -3.43 -3.15 0.11
CA ARG A 62 -3.60 -4.52 -0.43
C ARG A 62 -2.38 -5.40 -0.21
N THR A 63 -1.18 -4.82 -0.31
CA THR A 63 0.07 -5.58 -0.07
C THR A 63 0.21 -5.93 1.41
N ALA A 64 -0.15 -5.02 2.31
CA ALA A 64 -0.17 -5.28 3.75
C ALA A 64 -1.19 -6.37 4.12
N GLU A 65 -2.39 -6.34 3.53
CA GLU A 65 -3.41 -7.39 3.70
C GLU A 65 -2.92 -8.74 3.16
N ALA A 66 -2.35 -8.76 1.95
CA ALA A 66 -1.80 -9.98 1.36
C ALA A 66 -0.68 -10.58 2.20
N LEU A 67 0.24 -9.75 2.69
CA LEU A 67 1.31 -10.19 3.58
C LEU A 67 0.74 -10.71 4.90
N SER A 68 -0.22 -10.00 5.50
CA SER A 68 -0.88 -10.44 6.74
C SER A 68 -1.63 -11.75 6.56
N ASN A 69 -2.17 -12.03 5.38
CA ASN A 69 -2.86 -13.29 5.10
C ASN A 69 -1.88 -14.45 4.89
N ASP A 70 -0.71 -14.18 4.29
CA ASP A 70 0.32 -15.20 4.02
C ASP A 70 1.14 -15.54 5.27
N THR A 71 1.52 -14.53 6.06
CA THR A 71 2.27 -14.72 7.31
C THR A 71 1.36 -14.86 8.53
N GLY A 72 0.06 -14.65 8.34
CA GLY A 72 -0.94 -14.73 9.38
C GLY A 72 -1.12 -16.17 9.84
N VAL A 73 -1.22 -16.35 11.15
CA VAL A 73 -1.46 -17.63 11.77
C VAL A 73 -2.86 -17.62 12.36
N ASN A 74 -3.68 -18.62 12.02
CA ASN A 74 -4.99 -18.76 12.62
C ASN A 74 -4.83 -19.40 14.01
N VAL A 75 -4.99 -18.59 15.07
CA VAL A 75 -4.76 -19.02 16.47
C VAL A 75 -5.67 -20.17 16.87
N ASP A 76 -6.90 -20.25 16.37
CA ASP A 76 -7.81 -21.35 16.67
C ASP A 76 -7.33 -22.65 16.02
N GLN A 77 -6.79 -22.56 14.81
CA GLN A 77 -6.22 -23.71 14.11
C GLN A 77 -4.93 -24.20 14.77
N GLU A 78 -4.03 -23.29 15.15
CA GLU A 78 -2.84 -23.64 15.94
C GLU A 78 -3.22 -24.21 17.31
N MET A 79 -4.24 -23.66 17.97
CA MET A 79 -4.72 -24.19 19.25
C MET A 79 -5.29 -25.60 19.08
N SER A 80 -6.06 -25.85 18.03
CA SER A 80 -6.54 -27.20 17.70
C SER A 80 -5.39 -28.17 17.43
N LEU A 81 -4.35 -27.71 16.73
CA LEU A 81 -3.16 -28.53 16.46
C LEU A 81 -2.37 -28.80 17.74
N LEU A 82 -2.24 -27.82 18.64
CA LEU A 82 -1.60 -27.97 19.93
C LEU A 82 -2.36 -28.93 20.84
N LEU A 83 -3.69 -28.89 20.86
CA LEU A 83 -4.52 -29.84 21.61
C LEU A 83 -4.39 -31.26 21.07
N ASP A 84 -4.37 -31.44 19.74
CA ASP A 84 -4.15 -32.75 19.13
C ASP A 84 -2.75 -33.29 19.45
N LEU A 85 -1.73 -32.42 19.42
CA LEU A 85 -0.38 -32.76 19.85
C LEU A 85 -0.33 -33.15 21.34
N GLU A 86 -1.05 -32.45 22.21
CA GLU A 86 -1.15 -32.78 23.63
C GLU A 86 -1.79 -34.17 23.83
N HIS A 87 -2.91 -34.44 23.16
CA HIS A 87 -3.61 -35.71 23.23
C HIS A 87 -2.75 -36.88 22.71
N THR A 88 -2.07 -36.70 21.58
CA THR A 88 -1.17 -37.73 21.02
C THR A 88 0.03 -38.00 21.93
N TYR A 89 0.58 -36.99 22.60
CA TYR A 89 1.60 -37.17 23.64
C TYR A 89 1.08 -37.94 24.85
N GLN A 90 -0.09 -37.57 25.37
CA GLN A 90 -0.73 -38.26 26.50
C GLN A 90 -1.01 -39.73 26.16
N ALA A 91 -1.52 -40.00 24.95
CA ALA A 91 -1.75 -41.36 24.46
C ALA A 91 -0.45 -42.15 24.34
N SER A 92 0.61 -41.54 23.82
CA SER A 92 1.94 -42.16 23.72
C SER A 92 2.51 -42.51 25.09
N ALA A 93 2.38 -41.62 26.08
CA ALA A 93 2.81 -41.87 27.45
C ALA A 93 2.00 -43.00 28.11
N HIS A 94 0.69 -43.05 27.86
CA HIS A 94 -0.15 -44.15 28.32
C HIS A 94 0.28 -45.49 27.69
N MET A 95 0.47 -45.54 26.38
CA MET A 95 0.97 -46.73 25.68
C MET A 95 2.32 -47.20 26.22
N MET A 96 3.28 -46.29 26.47
CA MET A 96 4.56 -46.64 27.09
C MET A 96 4.38 -47.23 28.49
N LYS A 97 3.46 -46.68 29.28
CA LYS A 97 3.13 -47.23 30.59
C LYS A 97 2.58 -48.65 30.48
N THR A 98 1.61 -48.88 29.61
CA THR A 98 1.01 -50.20 29.40
C THR A 98 2.06 -51.22 28.93
N VAL A 99 2.98 -50.82 28.05
CA VAL A 99 4.11 -51.67 27.63
C VAL A 99 5.03 -52.00 28.81
N GLY A 100 5.36 -51.01 29.65
CA GLY A 100 6.13 -51.22 30.88
C GLY A 100 5.46 -52.24 31.81
N ASP A 101 4.17 -52.06 32.07
CA ASP A 101 3.39 -52.97 32.92
C ASP A 101 3.36 -54.41 32.35
N MET A 102 3.30 -54.58 31.02
CA MET A 102 3.39 -55.89 30.37
C MET A 102 4.79 -56.50 30.48
N LEU A 103 5.85 -55.72 30.34
CA LEU A 103 7.24 -56.18 30.50
C LEU A 103 7.51 -56.64 31.93
N ASP A 104 7.05 -55.88 32.92
CA ASP A 104 7.17 -56.25 34.34
C ASP A 104 6.41 -57.54 34.64
N SER A 105 5.20 -57.71 34.08
CA SER A 105 4.42 -58.94 34.21
C SER A 105 5.13 -60.16 33.58
N LEU A 106 5.78 -59.98 32.43
CA LEU A 106 6.58 -61.03 31.80
C LEU A 106 7.81 -61.42 32.64
N LEU A 107 8.52 -60.43 33.19
CA LEU A 107 9.66 -60.66 34.09
C LEU A 107 9.22 -61.42 35.35
N ALA A 108 8.09 -61.06 35.95
CA ALA A 108 7.55 -61.73 37.12
C ALA A 108 7.07 -63.17 36.88
N ALA A 109 6.74 -63.53 35.62
CA ALA A 109 6.29 -64.88 35.27
C ALA A 109 7.44 -65.86 34.96
N VAL A 110 8.64 -65.35 34.66
CA VAL A 110 9.83 -66.15 34.31
C VAL A 110 10.83 -66.25 35.49
N GLY A 111 10.73 -65.36 36.48
CA GLY A 111 11.43 -65.47 37.77
C GLY A 111 10.68 -66.31 38.79
#